data_AF-A0A291L842-F1
#
_entry.id   AF-A0A291L842-F1
#
_cell.length_a   1.000
_cell.length_b   1.000
_cell.length_c   1.000
_cell.angle_alpha   90.00
_cell.angle_beta   90.00
_cell.angle_gamma   90.00
#
_symmetry.space_group_name_H-M   'P 1'
#
loop_
_entity.id
_entity.type
_entity.pdbx_description
1 polymer ?
#
loop_
_entity_poly.entity_id
_entity_poly.type
_entity_poly.pdbx_seq_one_letter_code
_entity_poly.pdbx_strand_id
1 'polypeptide(L)'
;VNREVNMHSSVRYLGYLARFSLLVAICLGLYVRWEKTANSLILVIFILGLFVLGIASILYYYFSMEAASLSLSNLWFGFLLGLLCFLDNSSFKNDVKEEITKYLLLTSIVIRILCALVERISGYVRHKPTLLTSVEFLELVGFAIASTIMLVEKSLSIILLVVALAMLLIELRMKSFLAIPNLVNFAVLLFFSSLETPQNPIAFACFFIYLITDPFLDIYFSGLSVTERWKPFLHRGRI
;
A
#
# COMPACT_ATOMS: atom_id res chain seq x y z
N VAL A 1 -32.38 6.49 -7.64
CA VAL A 1 -32.26 5.13 -8.21
C VAL A 1 -31.24 5.03 -9.35
N ASN A 2 -31.51 5.41 -10.62
CA ASN A 2 -30.52 5.20 -11.71
C ASN A 2 -29.21 5.99 -11.55
N ARG A 3 -29.25 7.21 -10.99
CA ARG A 3 -28.06 8.07 -10.80
C ARG A 3 -27.13 7.58 -9.68
N GLU A 4 -27.70 7.06 -8.59
CA GLU A 4 -26.94 6.54 -7.44
C GLU A 4 -26.27 5.21 -7.75
N VAL A 5 -26.96 4.33 -8.49
CA VAL A 5 -26.39 3.04 -8.96
C VAL A 5 -25.24 3.28 -9.93
N ASN A 6 -25.40 4.25 -10.85
CA ASN A 6 -24.34 4.62 -11.80
C ASN A 6 -23.14 5.29 -11.11
N MET A 7 -23.37 6.04 -10.04
CA MET A 7 -22.29 6.65 -9.27
C MET A 7 -21.52 5.60 -8.46
N HIS A 8 -22.21 4.65 -7.84
CA HIS A 8 -21.60 3.54 -7.10
C HIS A 8 -20.74 2.63 -8.00
N SER A 9 -21.23 2.27 -9.20
CA SER A 9 -20.44 1.50 -10.15
C SER A 9 -19.21 2.27 -10.60
N SER A 10 -19.34 3.56 -10.93
CA SER A 10 -18.24 4.42 -11.37
C SER A 10 -17.12 4.53 -10.32
N VAL A 11 -17.48 4.71 -9.05
CA VAL A 11 -16.52 4.76 -7.94
C VAL A 11 -15.77 3.43 -7.80
N ARG A 12 -16.49 2.30 -7.91
CA ARG A 12 -15.88 0.97 -7.85
C ARG A 12 -14.90 0.74 -9.01
N TYR A 13 -15.24 1.18 -10.22
CA TYR A 13 -14.33 1.13 -11.38
C TYR A 13 -13.08 1.98 -11.19
N LEU A 14 -13.22 3.17 -10.57
CA LEU A 14 -12.08 4.03 -10.28
C LEU A 14 -11.10 3.39 -9.29
N GLY A 15 -11.61 2.68 -8.27
CA GLY A 15 -10.81 1.90 -7.34
C GLY A 15 -10.07 0.75 -8.03
N TYR A 16 -10.74 0.03 -8.94
CA TYR A 16 -10.09 -1.00 -9.76
C TYR A 16 -9.03 -0.42 -10.69
N LEU A 17 -9.29 0.74 -11.30
CA LEU A 17 -8.33 1.44 -12.15
C LEU A 17 -7.07 1.82 -11.38
N ALA A 18 -7.19 2.32 -10.15
CA ALA A 18 -6.04 2.65 -9.30
C ALA A 18 -5.16 1.42 -9.02
N ARG A 19 -5.77 0.27 -8.70
CA ARG A 19 -5.04 -0.99 -8.45
C ARG A 19 -4.43 -1.57 -9.73
N PHE A 20 -5.14 -1.48 -10.85
CA PHE A 20 -4.62 -1.92 -12.14
C PHE A 20 -3.45 -1.05 -12.60
N SER A 21 -3.56 0.27 -12.50
CA SER A 21 -2.47 1.21 -12.80
C SER A 21 -1.23 0.92 -11.94
N LEU A 22 -1.43 0.64 -10.64
CA LEU A 22 -0.36 0.24 -9.75
C LEU A 22 0.29 -1.07 -10.20
N LEU A 23 -0.49 -2.09 -10.57
CA LEU A 23 0.02 -3.36 -11.08
C LEU A 23 0.89 -3.16 -12.33
N VAL A 24 0.39 -2.39 -13.30
CA VAL A 24 1.13 -2.07 -14.54
C VAL A 24 2.43 -1.34 -14.23
N ALA A 25 2.40 -0.37 -13.30
CA ALA A 25 3.59 0.35 -12.86
C ALA A 25 4.64 -0.60 -12.26
N ILE A 26 4.22 -1.51 -11.37
CA ILE A 26 5.11 -2.47 -10.73
C ILE A 26 5.68 -3.46 -11.75
N CYS A 27 4.84 -3.99 -12.64
CA CYS A 27 5.29 -4.90 -13.69
C CYS A 27 6.32 -4.26 -14.60
N LEU A 28 6.10 -3.01 -15.03
CA LEU A 28 7.06 -2.27 -15.85
C LEU A 28 8.37 -2.04 -15.09
N GLY A 29 8.30 -1.60 -13.82
CA GLY A 29 9.49 -1.36 -13.00
C GLY A 29 10.34 -2.62 -12.79
N LEU A 30 9.70 -3.76 -12.56
CA LEU A 30 10.41 -5.06 -12.44
C LEU A 30 10.98 -5.51 -13.79
N TYR A 31 10.24 -5.30 -14.88
CA TYR A 31 10.70 -5.66 -16.23
C TYR A 31 11.93 -4.87 -16.64
N VAL A 32 11.96 -3.55 -16.44
CA VAL A 32 13.12 -2.70 -16.75
C VAL A 32 14.36 -3.17 -15.99
N ARG A 33 14.19 -3.48 -14.69
CA ARG A 33 15.27 -3.99 -13.85
C ARG A 33 15.75 -5.36 -14.32
N TRP A 34 14.84 -6.26 -14.68
CA TRP A 34 15.21 -7.56 -15.25
C TRP A 34 15.95 -7.42 -16.59
N GLU A 35 15.44 -6.60 -17.51
CA GLU A 35 16.02 -6.40 -18.85
C GLU A 35 17.48 -5.95 -18.78
N LYS A 36 17.81 -5.11 -17.80
CA LYS A 36 19.17 -4.56 -17.66
C LYS A 36 20.09 -5.36 -16.75
N THR A 37 19.57 -6.00 -15.71
CA THR A 37 20.39 -6.81 -14.79
C THR A 37 20.53 -8.28 -15.23
N ALA A 38 19.67 -8.74 -16.14
CA ALA A 38 19.52 -10.14 -16.54
C ALA A 38 19.38 -11.10 -15.34
N ASN A 39 18.94 -10.60 -14.18
CA ASN A 39 18.90 -11.38 -12.95
C ASN A 39 17.71 -12.34 -12.96
N SER A 40 17.98 -13.63 -12.98
CA SER A 40 16.97 -14.69 -13.00
C SER A 40 16.03 -14.64 -11.79
N LEU A 41 16.48 -14.12 -10.64
CA LEU A 41 15.65 -13.98 -9.44
C LEU A 41 14.46 -13.04 -9.67
N ILE A 42 14.66 -11.92 -10.37
CA ILE A 42 13.58 -10.96 -10.65
C ILE A 42 12.52 -11.61 -11.55
N LEU A 43 12.95 -12.38 -12.53
CA LEU A 43 12.06 -13.11 -13.43
C LEU A 43 11.28 -14.21 -12.71
N VAL A 44 11.93 -14.98 -11.83
CA VAL A 44 11.26 -16.00 -11.00
C VAL A 44 10.21 -15.35 -10.11
N ILE A 45 10.54 -14.25 -9.45
CA ILE A 45 9.61 -13.49 -8.60
C ILE A 45 8.42 -12.96 -9.42
N PHE A 46 8.68 -12.44 -10.61
CA PHE A 46 7.66 -11.94 -11.51
C PHE A 46 6.67 -13.04 -11.93
N ILE A 47 7.18 -14.21 -12.36
CA ILE A 47 6.37 -15.37 -12.73
C ILE A 47 5.57 -15.88 -11.52
N LEU A 48 6.22 -16.01 -10.36
CA LEU A 48 5.55 -16.39 -9.11
C LEU A 48 4.41 -15.42 -8.79
N GLY A 49 4.58 -14.14 -9.07
CA GLY A 49 3.54 -13.16 -8.86
C GLY A 49 2.35 -13.27 -9.76
N LEU A 50 2.56 -13.52 -11.05
CA LEU A 50 1.47 -13.83 -11.97
C LEU A 50 0.72 -15.09 -11.52
N PHE A 51 1.44 -16.09 -11.01
CA PHE A 51 0.85 -17.30 -10.47
C PHE A 51 0.00 -17.05 -9.22
N VAL A 52 0.51 -16.27 -8.25
CA VAL A 52 -0.23 -15.89 -7.04
C VAL A 52 -1.48 -15.08 -7.38
N LEU A 53 -1.39 -14.12 -8.31
CA LEU A 53 -2.55 -13.36 -8.79
C LEU A 53 -3.56 -14.24 -9.54
N GLY A 54 -3.08 -15.23 -10.30
CA GLY A 54 -3.90 -16.23 -10.95
C GLY A 54 -4.68 -17.09 -9.94
N ILE A 55 -4.00 -17.63 -8.92
CA ILE A 55 -4.63 -18.36 -7.82
C ILE A 55 -5.66 -17.48 -7.11
N ALA A 56 -5.31 -16.23 -6.79
CA ALA A 56 -6.22 -15.29 -6.15
C ALA A 56 -7.47 -15.07 -7.02
N SER A 57 -7.32 -14.98 -8.34
CA SER A 57 -8.46 -14.83 -9.27
C SER A 57 -9.34 -16.08 -9.29
N ILE A 58 -8.75 -17.28 -9.30
CA ILE A 58 -9.48 -18.55 -9.23
C ILE A 58 -10.24 -18.66 -7.89
N LEU A 59 -9.59 -18.34 -6.77
CA LEU A 59 -10.24 -18.34 -5.47
C LEU A 59 -11.42 -17.37 -5.41
N TYR A 60 -11.31 -16.21 -6.07
CA TYR A 60 -12.38 -15.22 -6.14
C TYR A 60 -13.56 -15.74 -6.97
N TYR A 61 -13.33 -16.15 -8.22
CA TYR A 61 -14.40 -16.46 -9.16
C TYR A 61 -14.95 -17.89 -9.02
N TYR A 62 -14.08 -18.88 -8.76
CA TYR A 62 -14.47 -20.28 -8.75
C TYR A 62 -14.90 -20.76 -7.37
N PHE A 63 -14.13 -20.42 -6.33
CA PHE A 63 -14.40 -20.85 -4.96
C PHE A 63 -15.25 -19.86 -4.16
N SER A 64 -15.57 -18.68 -4.71
CA SER A 64 -16.26 -17.59 -4.00
C SER A 64 -15.59 -17.20 -2.66
N MET A 65 -14.28 -17.46 -2.53
CA MET A 65 -13.51 -17.16 -1.32
C MET A 65 -12.90 -15.76 -1.42
N GLU A 66 -13.75 -14.74 -1.34
CA GLU A 66 -13.36 -13.34 -1.52
C GLU A 66 -12.27 -12.89 -0.54
N ALA A 67 -12.40 -13.26 0.74
CA ALA A 67 -11.46 -12.85 1.77
C ALA A 67 -10.05 -13.43 1.57
N ALA A 68 -9.96 -14.70 1.15
CA ALA A 68 -8.68 -15.35 0.89
C ALA A 68 -7.99 -14.77 -0.36
N SER A 69 -8.77 -14.54 -1.42
CA SER A 69 -8.28 -13.89 -2.64
C SER A 69 -7.75 -12.48 -2.37
N LEU A 70 -8.54 -11.65 -1.68
CA LEU A 70 -8.14 -10.29 -1.33
C LEU A 70 -6.89 -10.29 -0.44
N SER A 71 -6.84 -11.19 0.55
CA SER A 71 -5.68 -11.36 1.43
C SER A 71 -4.40 -11.64 0.65
N LEU A 72 -4.42 -12.65 -0.22
CA LEU A 72 -3.27 -13.01 -1.06
C LEU A 72 -2.85 -11.86 -1.98
N SER A 73 -3.82 -11.19 -2.61
CA SER A 73 -3.53 -10.06 -3.51
C SER A 73 -2.83 -8.90 -2.79
N ASN A 74 -3.33 -8.51 -1.61
CA ASN A 74 -2.77 -7.40 -0.84
C ASN A 74 -1.37 -7.72 -0.30
N LEU A 75 -1.17 -8.94 0.20
CA LEU A 75 0.16 -9.41 0.60
C LEU A 75 1.13 -9.34 -0.57
N TRP A 76 0.69 -9.79 -1.74
CA TRP A 76 1.52 -9.80 -2.94
C TRP A 76 1.85 -8.39 -3.45
N PHE A 77 0.89 -7.46 -3.43
CA PHE A 77 1.15 -6.06 -3.76
C PHE A 77 2.17 -5.42 -2.82
N GLY A 78 2.04 -5.63 -1.51
CA GLY A 78 3.02 -5.17 -0.53
C GLY A 78 4.41 -5.74 -0.79
N PHE A 79 4.49 -7.04 -1.12
CA PHE A 79 5.73 -7.72 -1.47
C PHE A 79 6.40 -7.13 -2.72
N LEU A 80 5.67 -7.01 -3.83
CA LEU A 80 6.26 -6.49 -5.07
C LEU A 80 6.70 -5.03 -4.93
N LEU A 81 5.93 -4.20 -4.20
CA LEU A 81 6.27 -2.81 -3.99
C LEU A 81 7.48 -2.64 -3.06
N GLY A 82 7.61 -3.52 -2.05
CA GLY A 82 8.83 -3.64 -1.25
C GLY A 82 10.05 -4.02 -2.08
N LEU A 83 9.89 -4.97 -3.01
CA LEU A 83 10.97 -5.34 -3.93
C LEU A 83 11.39 -4.15 -4.82
N LEU A 84 10.42 -3.40 -5.35
CA LEU A 84 10.66 -2.21 -6.17
C LEU A 84 11.36 -1.09 -5.37
N CYS A 85 11.06 -0.97 -4.08
CA CYS A 85 11.66 0.00 -3.17
C CYS A 85 13.17 -0.23 -2.95
N PHE A 86 13.60 -1.49 -2.85
CA PHE A 86 14.96 -1.84 -2.41
C PHE A 86 15.91 -2.35 -3.49
N LEU A 87 15.45 -2.80 -4.67
CA LEU A 87 16.44 -3.11 -5.73
C LEU A 87 17.13 -1.82 -6.19
N ASP A 88 18.43 -1.96 -6.47
CA ASP A 88 19.32 -0.88 -6.86
C ASP A 88 18.77 -0.11 -8.07
N ASN A 89 18.97 1.21 -8.03
CA ASN A 89 18.54 2.18 -9.04
C ASN A 89 19.71 2.93 -9.70
N SER A 90 20.94 2.64 -9.27
CA SER A 90 22.14 3.42 -9.62
C SER A 90 22.42 3.46 -11.12
N SER A 91 22.14 2.39 -11.87
CA SER A 91 22.39 2.28 -13.30
C SER A 91 21.22 2.70 -14.20
N PHE A 92 20.06 3.08 -13.64
CA PHE A 92 18.80 3.25 -14.38
C PHE A 92 18.28 4.68 -14.46
N LYS A 93 19.04 5.67 -13.96
CA LYS A 93 18.58 7.07 -13.84
C LYS A 93 18.18 7.74 -15.16
N ASN A 94 18.72 7.31 -16.29
CA ASN A 94 18.49 7.94 -17.61
C ASN A 94 17.64 7.07 -18.56
N ASP A 95 17.07 5.95 -18.11
CA ASP A 95 16.23 5.12 -18.97
C ASP A 95 14.79 5.65 -19.03
N VAL A 96 14.26 5.82 -20.24
CA VAL A 96 12.90 6.32 -20.48
C VAL A 96 11.86 5.42 -19.82
N LYS A 97 12.11 4.10 -19.77
CA LYS A 97 11.17 3.14 -19.17
C LYS A 97 11.08 3.27 -17.64
N GLU A 98 12.18 3.64 -16.98
CA GLU A 98 12.20 3.93 -15.53
C GLU A 98 11.44 5.22 -15.24
N GLU A 99 11.56 6.23 -16.11
CA GLU A 99 10.81 7.47 -15.98
C GLU A 99 9.30 7.24 -16.16
N ILE A 100 8.90 6.45 -17.15
CA ILE A 100 7.51 6.01 -17.34
C ILE A 100 6.98 5.29 -16.10
N THR A 101 7.79 4.41 -15.49
CA THR A 101 7.43 3.71 -14.25
C THR A 101 7.14 4.69 -13.11
N LYS A 102 7.98 5.72 -12.94
CA LYS A 102 7.79 6.76 -11.92
C LYS A 102 6.50 7.56 -12.15
N TYR A 103 6.23 7.98 -13.39
CA TYR A 103 4.98 8.68 -13.70
C TYR A 103 3.76 7.78 -13.49
N LEU A 104 3.83 6.49 -13.86
CA LEU A 104 2.77 5.53 -13.61
C LEU A 104 2.48 5.35 -12.10
N LEU A 105 3.52 5.25 -11.27
CA LEU A 105 3.37 5.22 -9.80
C LEU A 105 2.74 6.52 -9.29
N LEU A 106 3.15 7.68 -9.80
CA LEU A 106 2.57 8.96 -9.39
C LEU A 106 1.10 9.08 -9.80
N THR A 107 0.76 8.66 -11.02
CA THR A 107 -0.62 8.67 -11.50
C THR A 107 -1.50 7.72 -10.69
N SER A 108 -1.01 6.54 -10.30
CA SER A 108 -1.77 5.59 -9.49
C SER A 108 -2.10 6.17 -8.11
N ILE A 109 -1.15 6.89 -7.48
CA ILE A 109 -1.37 7.64 -6.24
C ILE A 109 -2.47 8.69 -6.41
N VAL A 110 -2.41 9.49 -7.47
CA VAL A 110 -3.41 10.54 -7.72
C VAL A 110 -4.81 9.93 -7.91
N ILE A 111 -4.93 8.88 -8.71
CA ILE A 111 -6.20 8.17 -8.92
C ILE A 111 -6.70 7.59 -7.59
N ARG A 112 -5.82 7.03 -6.77
CA ARG A 112 -6.16 6.49 -5.45
C ARG A 112 -6.71 7.56 -4.51
N ILE A 113 -6.07 8.73 -4.43
CA ILE A 113 -6.52 9.85 -3.60
C ILE A 113 -7.89 10.35 -4.08
N LEU A 114 -8.04 10.55 -5.39
CA LEU A 114 -9.31 10.98 -5.98
C LEU A 114 -10.42 9.98 -5.69
N CYS A 115 -10.17 8.67 -5.85
CA CYS A 115 -11.12 7.62 -5.52
C CYS A 115 -11.52 7.67 -4.05
N ALA A 116 -10.54 7.75 -3.15
CA ALA A 116 -10.74 7.79 -1.71
C ALA A 116 -11.54 9.04 -1.26
N LEU A 117 -11.37 10.18 -1.95
CA LEU A 117 -12.14 11.40 -1.71
C LEU A 117 -13.59 11.25 -2.21
N VAL A 118 -13.79 10.74 -3.43
CA VAL A 118 -15.13 10.58 -4.00
C VAL A 118 -15.97 9.59 -3.17
N GLU A 119 -15.36 8.49 -2.69
CA GLU A 119 -16.01 7.53 -1.79
C GLU A 119 -16.56 8.19 -0.52
N ARG A 120 -15.78 9.10 0.07
CA ARG A 120 -16.13 9.79 1.32
C ARG A 120 -17.13 10.92 1.12
N ILE A 121 -16.96 11.74 0.08
CA ILE A 121 -17.91 12.82 -0.26
C ILE A 121 -19.28 12.23 -0.59
N SER A 122 -19.31 11.06 -1.23
CA SER A 122 -20.55 10.38 -1.58
C SER A 122 -21.18 9.59 -0.42
N GLY A 123 -20.56 9.57 0.76
CA GLY A 123 -21.08 8.90 1.95
C GLY A 123 -21.09 7.37 1.87
N TYR A 124 -20.34 6.76 0.94
CA TYR A 124 -20.33 5.31 0.74
C TYR A 124 -19.45 4.55 1.74
N VAL A 125 -18.61 5.26 2.51
CA VAL A 125 -17.69 4.63 3.46
C VAL A 125 -18.41 4.26 4.75
N ARG A 126 -18.50 2.95 5.03
CA ARG A 126 -18.89 2.46 6.35
C ARG A 126 -17.69 2.52 7.30
N HIS A 127 -17.63 3.55 8.13
CA HIS A 127 -16.60 3.66 9.15
C HIS A 127 -16.78 2.57 10.21
N LYS A 128 -15.80 1.66 10.32
CA LYS A 128 -15.72 0.65 11.38
C LYS A 128 -14.55 0.97 12.30
N PRO A 129 -14.70 0.81 13.62
CA PRO A 129 -13.59 0.96 14.54
C PRO A 129 -12.64 -0.22 14.40
N THR A 130 -11.49 -0.01 13.75
CA THR A 130 -10.43 -1.00 13.56
C THR A 130 -9.08 -0.35 13.77
N LEU A 131 -8.19 -1.00 14.53
CA LEU A 131 -6.84 -0.49 14.81
C LEU A 131 -5.97 -0.50 13.55
N LEU A 132 -5.97 -1.64 12.86
CA LEU A 132 -5.32 -1.85 11.59
C LEU A 132 -6.24 -2.72 10.75
N THR A 133 -6.45 -2.36 9.50
CA THR A 133 -7.24 -3.19 8.59
C THR A 133 -6.43 -4.43 8.19
N SER A 134 -7.11 -5.53 7.85
CA SER A 134 -6.43 -6.71 7.33
C SER A 134 -5.60 -6.36 6.08
N VAL A 135 -6.11 -5.48 5.22
CA VAL A 135 -5.43 -4.99 4.02
C VAL A 135 -4.09 -4.33 4.37
N GLU A 136 -4.10 -3.32 5.26
CA GLU A 136 -2.88 -2.63 5.69
C GLU A 136 -1.87 -3.59 6.33
N PHE A 137 -2.36 -4.51 7.18
CA PHE A 137 -1.50 -5.51 7.81
C PHE A 137 -0.84 -6.42 6.79
N LEU A 138 -1.60 -6.94 5.82
CA LEU A 138 -1.09 -7.83 4.78
C LEU A 138 -0.11 -7.12 3.85
N GLU A 139 -0.38 -5.87 3.47
CA GLU A 139 0.55 -5.05 2.67
C GLU A 139 1.86 -4.78 3.43
N LEU A 140 1.79 -4.44 4.72
CA LEU A 140 2.97 -4.25 5.58
C LEU A 140 3.78 -5.54 5.74
N VAL A 141 3.12 -6.67 5.94
CA VAL A 141 3.78 -7.98 6.03
C VAL A 141 4.46 -8.34 4.72
N GLY A 142 3.78 -8.15 3.57
CA GLY A 142 4.37 -8.36 2.25
C GLY A 142 5.62 -7.50 2.05
N PHE A 143 5.53 -6.21 2.37
CA PHE A 143 6.64 -5.27 2.29
C PHE A 143 7.82 -5.69 3.17
N ALA A 144 7.55 -6.10 4.42
CA ALA A 144 8.57 -6.60 5.34
C ALA A 144 9.30 -7.82 4.78
N ILE A 145 8.56 -8.80 4.24
CA ILE A 145 9.14 -10.02 3.64
C ILE A 145 10.04 -9.68 2.45
N ALA A 146 9.61 -8.79 1.55
CA ALA A 146 10.43 -8.39 0.42
C ALA A 146 11.74 -7.72 0.87
N SER A 147 11.63 -6.89 1.90
CA SER A 147 12.76 -6.11 2.43
C SER A 147 13.80 -6.98 3.14
N THR A 148 13.38 -7.98 3.91
CA THR A 148 14.29 -8.89 4.60
C THR A 148 15.04 -9.81 3.63
N ILE A 149 14.40 -10.22 2.53
CA ILE A 149 15.04 -11.02 1.48
C ILE A 149 16.12 -10.20 0.75
N MET A 150 15.89 -8.90 0.51
CA MET A 150 16.81 -8.06 -0.26
C MET A 150 17.95 -7.45 0.58
N LEU A 151 17.72 -7.12 1.86
CA LEU A 151 18.69 -6.48 2.75
C LEU A 151 18.84 -7.24 4.08
N VAL A 152 19.34 -8.47 4.02
CA VAL A 152 19.56 -9.32 5.20
C VAL A 152 20.40 -8.61 6.27
N GLU A 153 21.43 -7.86 5.87
CA GLU A 153 22.33 -7.12 6.77
C GLU A 153 21.67 -5.92 7.47
N LYS A 154 20.62 -5.32 6.88
CA LYS A 154 19.89 -4.16 7.43
C LYS A 154 18.46 -4.49 7.86
N SER A 155 18.17 -5.79 8.02
CA SER A 155 16.85 -6.32 8.31
C SER A 155 16.21 -5.70 9.56
N LEU A 156 16.99 -5.43 10.61
CA LEU A 156 16.49 -4.79 11.84
C LEU A 156 15.95 -3.37 11.61
N SER A 157 16.66 -2.54 10.84
CA SER A 157 16.23 -1.17 10.54
C SER A 157 14.93 -1.15 9.74
N ILE A 158 14.75 -2.11 8.82
CA ILE A 158 13.54 -2.19 8.01
C ILE A 158 12.36 -2.75 8.83
N ILE A 159 12.61 -3.71 9.72
CA ILE A 159 11.58 -4.17 10.66
C ILE A 159 11.11 -3.02 11.54
N LEU A 160 12.05 -2.23 12.09
CA LEU A 160 11.72 -1.04 12.87
C LEU A 160 10.92 -0.01 12.05
N LEU A 161 11.28 0.19 10.78
CA LEU A 161 10.53 1.05 9.86
C LEU A 161 9.08 0.57 9.66
N VAL A 162 8.88 -0.73 9.41
CA VAL A 162 7.56 -1.32 9.21
C VAL A 162 6.72 -1.24 10.50
N VAL A 163 7.34 -1.49 11.65
CA VAL A 163 6.69 -1.33 12.96
C VAL A 163 6.30 0.13 13.19
N ALA A 164 7.17 1.08 12.88
CA ALA A 164 6.87 2.50 13.00
C ALA A 164 5.72 2.92 12.07
N LEU A 165 5.68 2.42 10.84
CA LEU A 165 4.56 2.62 9.90
C LEU A 165 3.25 2.06 10.46
N ALA A 166 3.27 0.84 11.01
CA ALA A 166 2.09 0.23 11.62
C ALA A 166 1.57 1.07 12.80
N MET A 167 2.47 1.55 13.66
CA MET A 167 2.13 2.42 14.79
C MET A 167 1.53 3.75 14.32
N LEU A 168 2.09 4.36 13.29
CA LEU A 168 1.59 5.60 12.70
C LEU A 168 0.19 5.43 12.09
N LEU A 169 -0.09 4.29 11.43
CA LEU A 169 -1.43 3.97 10.93
C LEU A 169 -2.43 3.82 12.08
N ILE A 170 -2.05 3.15 13.16
CA ILE A 170 -2.87 3.01 14.37
C ILE A 170 -3.16 4.40 14.96
N GLU A 171 -2.16 5.26 15.09
CA GLU A 171 -2.33 6.62 15.61
C GLU A 171 -3.30 7.46 14.77
N LEU A 172 -3.19 7.40 13.44
CA LEU A 172 -4.09 8.09 12.53
C LEU A 172 -5.53 7.57 12.67
N ARG A 173 -5.74 6.24 12.74
CA ARG A 173 -7.08 5.64 12.90
C ARG A 173 -7.72 5.98 14.24
N MET A 174 -6.92 6.05 15.30
CA MET A 174 -7.35 6.45 16.64
C MET A 174 -7.62 7.95 16.77
N LYS A 175 -7.32 8.76 15.75
CA LYS A 175 -7.41 10.23 15.77
C LYS A 175 -6.71 10.80 17.00
N SER A 176 -5.52 10.27 17.29
CA SER A 176 -4.69 10.80 18.37
C SER A 176 -4.36 12.27 18.09
N PHE A 177 -4.34 13.11 19.14
CA PHE A 177 -4.03 14.54 19.01
C PHE A 177 -2.68 14.79 18.33
N LEU A 178 -1.71 13.90 18.57
CA LEU A 178 -0.36 13.98 18.01
C LEU A 178 -0.21 13.28 16.66
N ALA A 179 -1.26 12.71 16.08
CA ALA A 179 -1.16 11.92 14.84
C ALA A 179 -0.67 12.75 13.64
N ILE A 180 -1.14 13.99 13.48
CA ILE A 180 -0.72 14.87 12.37
C ILE A 180 0.73 15.33 12.55
N PRO A 181 1.15 15.88 13.72
CA PRO A 181 2.56 16.17 13.96
C PRO A 181 3.47 14.97 13.78
N ASN A 182 3.06 13.78 14.26
CA ASN A 182 3.87 12.57 14.12
C ASN A 182 3.98 12.13 12.67
N LEU A 183 2.90 12.24 11.88
CA LEU A 183 2.93 12.01 10.44
C LEU A 183 3.91 12.95 9.72
N VAL A 184 3.88 14.24 10.02
CA VAL A 184 4.79 15.24 9.43
C VAL A 184 6.23 14.91 9.82
N ASN A 185 6.50 14.63 11.09
CA ASN A 185 7.84 14.30 11.55
C ASN A 185 8.36 13.02 10.90
N PHE A 186 7.52 11.98 10.83
CA PHE A 186 7.88 10.73 10.18
C PHE A 186 8.16 10.90 8.68
N ALA A 187 7.36 11.69 7.97
CA ALA A 187 7.62 12.03 6.57
C ALA A 187 8.94 12.81 6.41
N VAL A 188 9.19 13.80 7.27
CA VAL A 188 10.45 14.57 7.24
C VAL A 188 11.65 13.65 7.49
N LEU A 189 11.59 12.80 8.51
CA LEU A 189 12.65 11.86 8.83
C LEU A 189 12.93 10.88 7.69
N LEU A 190 11.89 10.38 7.02
CA LEU A 190 12.03 9.43 5.92
C LEU A 190 12.62 10.03 4.64
N PHE A 191 12.23 11.25 4.30
CA PHE A 191 12.61 11.87 3.03
C PHE A 191 13.84 12.79 3.14
N PHE A 192 14.15 13.29 4.34
CA PHE A 192 15.23 14.26 4.55
C PHE A 192 16.38 13.75 5.44
N SER A 193 16.23 12.67 6.21
CA SER A 193 17.20 12.31 7.26
C SER A 193 17.74 10.88 7.14
N SER A 194 19.06 10.76 6.97
CA SER A 194 20.05 9.71 7.35
C SER A 194 19.72 8.20 7.38
N LEU A 195 18.50 7.71 7.19
CA LEU A 195 18.34 6.29 6.84
C LEU A 195 19.01 6.12 5.48
N GLU A 196 19.94 5.17 5.35
CA GLU A 196 20.43 4.74 4.04
C GLU A 196 19.20 4.39 3.20
N THR A 197 18.83 5.36 2.37
CA THR A 197 17.51 5.52 1.79
C THR A 197 17.13 4.30 0.97
N PRO A 198 15.82 3.99 0.85
CA PRO A 198 15.39 3.07 -0.17
C PRO A 198 15.91 3.52 -1.52
N GLN A 199 16.48 2.58 -2.28
CA GLN A 199 17.06 2.83 -3.61
C GLN A 199 16.06 3.49 -4.56
N ASN A 200 14.76 3.23 -4.36
CA ASN A 200 13.67 3.90 -5.05
C ASN A 200 12.75 4.71 -4.11
N PRO A 201 13.03 6.02 -3.90
CA PRO A 201 12.22 6.85 -3.00
C PRO A 201 10.79 7.06 -3.52
N ILE A 202 10.56 7.01 -4.83
CA ILE A 202 9.23 7.20 -5.43
C ILE A 202 8.35 5.97 -5.19
N ALA A 203 8.88 4.76 -5.34
CA ALA A 203 8.16 3.53 -5.01
C ALA A 203 7.80 3.47 -3.51
N PHE A 204 8.74 3.88 -2.64
CA PHE A 204 8.47 3.98 -1.21
C PHE A 204 7.40 5.03 -0.89
N ALA A 205 7.47 6.22 -1.49
CA ALA A 205 6.44 7.24 -1.35
C ALA A 205 5.07 6.73 -1.83
N CYS A 206 5.04 5.97 -2.92
CA CYS A 206 3.82 5.31 -3.39
C CYS A 206 3.23 4.37 -2.34
N PHE A 207 4.04 3.48 -1.76
CA PHE A 207 3.61 2.58 -0.68
C PHE A 207 3.06 3.37 0.52
N PHE A 208 3.82 4.36 0.96
CA PHE A 208 3.47 5.21 2.10
C PHE A 208 2.14 5.94 1.90
N ILE A 209 1.95 6.58 0.76
CA ILE A 209 0.74 7.33 0.46
C ILE A 209 -0.45 6.39 0.30
N TYR A 210 -0.29 5.22 -0.33
CA TYR A 210 -1.37 4.24 -0.46
C TYR A 210 -1.89 3.76 0.91
N LEU A 211 -1.00 3.52 1.87
CA LEU A 211 -1.35 3.14 3.23
C LEU A 211 -2.02 4.28 4.01
N ILE A 212 -1.53 5.51 3.89
CA ILE A 212 -1.96 6.63 4.73
C ILE A 212 -3.20 7.35 4.20
N THR A 213 -3.47 7.28 2.90
CA THR A 213 -4.58 8.02 2.26
C THR A 213 -5.91 7.80 2.99
N ASP A 214 -6.26 6.54 3.29
CA ASP A 214 -7.52 6.25 3.97
C ASP A 214 -7.57 6.74 5.43
N PRO A 215 -6.64 6.34 6.32
CA PRO A 215 -6.69 6.77 7.70
C PRO A 215 -6.53 8.29 7.85
N PHE A 216 -5.80 8.95 6.94
CA PHE A 216 -5.68 10.41 6.91
C PHE A 216 -7.01 11.09 6.57
N LEU A 217 -7.69 10.64 5.51
CA LEU A 217 -8.99 11.21 5.14
C LEU A 217 -10.07 10.90 6.20
N ASP A 218 -9.99 9.76 6.87
CA ASP A 218 -10.91 9.39 7.96
C ASP A 218 -10.77 10.28 9.21
N ILE A 219 -9.68 11.05 9.37
CA ILE A 219 -9.57 12.05 10.44
C ILE A 219 -10.62 13.17 10.25
N TYR A 220 -10.87 13.55 8.99
CA TYR A 220 -11.77 14.64 8.62
C TYR A 220 -13.21 14.17 8.38
N PHE A 221 -13.39 13.06 7.65
CA PHE A 221 -14.72 12.62 7.21
C PHE A 221 -15.44 11.70 8.21
N SER A 222 -14.71 11.05 9.13
CA SER A 222 -15.35 10.12 10.07
C SER A 222 -15.86 10.82 11.33
N GLY A 223 -17.17 10.72 11.56
CA GLY A 223 -17.85 11.20 12.77
C GLY A 223 -17.71 10.29 14.00
N LEU A 224 -16.97 9.19 13.91
CA LEU A 224 -16.76 8.28 15.05
C LEU A 224 -16.08 9.01 16.20
N SER A 225 -16.68 8.89 17.39
CA SER A 225 -16.13 9.42 18.64
C SER A 225 -14.83 8.70 19.02
N VAL A 226 -14.03 9.34 19.88
CA VAL A 226 -12.77 8.76 20.36
C VAL A 226 -13.03 7.42 21.07
N THR A 227 -14.03 7.34 21.94
CA THR A 227 -14.34 6.11 22.69
C THR A 227 -14.76 4.95 21.79
N GLU A 228 -15.52 5.21 20.72
CA GLU A 228 -15.91 4.18 19.75
C GLU A 228 -14.72 3.64 18.95
N ARG A 229 -13.73 4.48 18.63
CA ARG A 229 -12.51 4.06 17.91
C ARG A 229 -11.60 3.18 18.76
N TRP A 230 -11.51 3.47 20.06
CA TRP A 230 -10.72 2.70 21.04
C TRP A 230 -11.42 1.41 21.50
N LYS A 231 -12.70 1.22 21.16
CA LYS A 231 -13.51 0.05 21.51
C LYS A 231 -12.85 -1.30 21.23
N PRO A 232 -12.14 -1.55 20.11
CA PRO A 232 -11.46 -2.82 19.86
C PRO A 232 -10.31 -3.09 20.84
N PHE A 233 -9.63 -2.05 21.31
CA PHE A 233 -8.56 -2.18 22.30
C PHE A 233 -9.15 -2.41 23.70
N LEU A 234 -10.16 -1.63 24.08
CA LEU A 234 -10.81 -1.71 25.39
C LEU A 234 -11.55 -3.05 25.62
N HIS A 235 -12.17 -3.62 24.57
CA HIS A 235 -12.83 -4.92 24.70
C HIS A 235 -11.87 -6.11 24.65
N ARG A 236 -10.66 -5.95 24.12
CA ARG A 236 -9.65 -7.03 24.12
C ARG A 236 -9.10 -7.32 25.51
N GLY A 237 -9.28 -6.39 26.46
CA GLY A 237 -8.97 -6.58 27.89
C GLY A 237 -10.11 -7.17 28.72
N ARG A 238 -11.28 -7.46 28.12
CA ARG A 238 -12.40 -8.14 28.78
C ARG A 238 -12.39 -9.61 28.37
N ILE A 239 -11.57 -10.39 29.06
CA ILE A 239 -11.73 -11.86 29.16
C ILE A 239 -12.79 -12.11 30.24
#